data_AF-A0A919JYP5-F1
#
_entry.id   AF-A0A919JYP5-F1
#
_cell.length_a   1.000
_cell.length_b   1.000
_cell.length_c   1.000
_cell.angle_alpha   90.00
_cell.angle_beta   90.00
_cell.angle_gamma   90.00
#
_symmetry.space_group_name_H-M   'P 1'
#
loop_
_entity.id
_entity.type
_entity.pdbx_description
1 polymer ?
#
loop_
_entity_poly.entity_id
_entity_poly.type
_entity_poly.pdbx_seq_one_letter_code
_entity_poly.pdbx_strand_id
1 'polypeptide(L)'
;MSIDDTFNCPARITLDAKQAAFLDELATQAPSLQSELNCELERGHPGSHAALGQHADDCMWWVHWTLSASEINPYKWCSAQHPDGKAEDDNACVLYDGHPGRHSSAQLYWNEDRAA
;
A
#
# COMPACT_ATOMS: atom_id res chain seq x y z
N MET A 1 0.45 -19.29 7.73
CA MET A 1 -0.77 -18.76 7.09
C MET A 1 -1.20 -17.58 7.94
N SER A 2 -0.79 -16.38 7.56
CA SER A 2 -1.07 -15.15 8.32
C SER A 2 -2.51 -14.69 8.06
N ILE A 3 -3.17 -14.22 9.11
CA ILE A 3 -4.62 -13.96 9.17
C ILE A 3 -5.02 -12.65 8.43
N ASP A 4 -4.04 -11.84 8.01
CA ASP A 4 -4.21 -10.57 7.30
C ASP A 4 -4.83 -10.67 5.89
N ASP A 5 -4.78 -11.84 5.25
CA ASP A 5 -5.21 -12.05 3.85
C ASP A 5 -6.73 -11.96 3.63
N THR A 6 -7.52 -11.78 4.70
CA THR A 6 -8.99 -11.92 4.64
C THR A 6 -9.70 -10.65 4.17
N PHE A 7 -9.12 -9.47 4.39
CA PHE A 7 -9.75 -8.18 4.06
C PHE A 7 -9.21 -7.56 2.78
N ASN A 8 -7.99 -7.91 2.38
CA ASN A 8 -7.37 -7.37 1.18
C ASN A 8 -7.76 -8.18 -0.06
N CYS A 9 -7.63 -7.53 -1.21
CA CYS A 9 -7.85 -8.15 -2.51
C CYS A 9 -6.75 -9.20 -2.76
N PRO A 10 -7.11 -10.44 -3.15
CA PRO A 10 -6.13 -11.51 -3.33
C PRO A 10 -5.30 -11.37 -4.62
N ALA A 11 -5.50 -10.30 -5.39
CA ALA A 11 -4.79 -10.06 -6.63
C ALA A 11 -3.30 -9.80 -6.35
N ARG A 12 -2.44 -10.37 -7.19
CA ARG A 12 -0.98 -10.23 -7.11
C ARG A 12 -0.42 -9.85 -8.46
N ILE A 13 0.76 -9.24 -8.43
CA ILE A 13 1.56 -8.98 -9.63
C ILE A 13 3.02 -9.27 -9.35
N THR A 14 3.71 -9.84 -10.33
CA THR A 14 5.17 -9.89 -10.36
C THR A 14 5.67 -8.72 -11.21
N LEU A 15 6.55 -7.91 -10.65
CA LEU A 15 7.13 -6.77 -11.35
C LEU A 15 8.02 -7.27 -12.50
N ASP A 16 7.91 -6.61 -13.66
CA ASP A 16 8.88 -6.85 -14.73
C ASP A 16 10.25 -6.25 -14.40
N ALA A 17 11.27 -6.64 -15.17
CA ALA A 17 12.64 -6.19 -14.91
C ALA A 17 12.83 -4.67 -14.99
N LYS A 18 12.05 -3.96 -15.83
CA LYS A 18 12.13 -2.50 -15.95
C LYS A 18 11.45 -1.81 -14.78
N GLN A 19 10.29 -2.30 -14.38
CA GLN A 19 9.56 -1.84 -13.20
C GLN A 19 10.40 -2.04 -11.93
N ALA A 20 11.02 -3.21 -11.79
CA ALA A 20 11.87 -3.51 -10.66
C ALA A 20 13.10 -2.60 -10.61
N ALA A 21 13.81 -2.43 -11.74
CA ALA A 21 14.97 -1.54 -11.80
C ALA A 21 14.60 -0.09 -11.46
N PHE A 22 13.47 0.42 -11.98
CA PHE A 22 13.00 1.76 -11.67
C PHE A 22 12.73 1.96 -10.16
N LEU A 23 12.06 1.01 -9.52
CA LEU A 23 11.76 1.10 -8.08
C LEU A 23 12.99 0.90 -7.20
N ASP A 24 13.96 0.09 -7.64
CA ASP A 24 15.22 -0.13 -6.94
C ASP A 24 16.10 1.13 -6.94
N GLU A 25 16.14 1.86 -8.06
CA GLU A 25 16.84 3.14 -8.16
C GLU A 25 16.29 4.21 -7.20
N LEU A 26 15.01 4.14 -6.87
CA LEU A 26 14.37 5.04 -5.90
C LEU A 26 14.71 4.68 -4.44
N ALA A 27 15.17 3.45 -4.19
CA ALA A 27 15.34 2.87 -2.86
C ALA A 27 16.63 3.27 -2.14
N THR A 28 17.24 4.42 -2.47
CA THR A 28 18.57 4.84 -1.96
C THR A 28 18.70 4.76 -0.42
N GLN A 29 17.59 4.78 0.33
CA GLN A 29 17.53 4.50 1.78
C GLN A 29 16.34 3.63 2.22
N ALA A 30 15.61 3.01 1.29
CA ALA A 30 14.36 2.34 1.58
C ALA A 30 14.54 0.81 1.76
N PRO A 31 13.54 0.09 2.32
CA PRO A 31 13.57 -1.36 2.42
C PRO A 31 13.80 -2.04 1.06
N SER A 32 14.35 -3.26 1.09
CA SER A 32 14.62 -4.05 -0.12
C SER A 32 13.35 -4.21 -0.96
N LEU A 33 13.46 -3.90 -2.25
CA LEU A 33 12.34 -4.02 -3.19
C LEU A 33 11.76 -5.44 -3.21
N GLN A 34 10.44 -5.53 -3.12
CA GLN A 34 9.71 -6.79 -3.32
C GLN A 34 9.42 -6.98 -4.81
N SER A 35 9.75 -8.17 -5.34
CA SER A 35 9.49 -8.51 -6.74
C SER A 35 8.06 -8.99 -7.01
N GLU A 36 7.36 -9.47 -5.98
CA GLU A 36 5.93 -9.81 -6.00
C GLU A 36 5.20 -8.88 -5.05
N LEU A 37 4.16 -8.22 -5.55
CA LEU A 37 3.29 -7.34 -4.77
C LEU A 37 1.89 -7.93 -4.64
N ASN A 38 1.28 -7.74 -3.48
CA ASN A 38 -0.11 -8.07 -3.20
C ASN A 38 -0.94 -6.79 -3.26
N CYS A 39 -2.15 -6.86 -3.82
CA CYS A 39 -3.05 -5.72 -3.82
C CYS A 39 -3.40 -5.31 -2.39
N GLU A 40 -3.16 -4.04 -2.07
CA GLU A 40 -3.40 -3.47 -0.73
C GLU A 40 -4.82 -2.93 -0.56
N LEU A 41 -5.61 -2.92 -1.64
CA LEU A 41 -6.99 -2.45 -1.62
C LEU A 41 -7.94 -3.48 -1.02
N GLU A 42 -9.05 -2.99 -0.47
CA GLU A 42 -10.13 -3.81 0.10
C GLU A 42 -10.64 -4.85 -0.90
N ARG A 43 -10.91 -6.07 -0.41
CA ARG A 43 -11.48 -7.15 -1.22
C ARG A 43 -12.76 -6.71 -1.92
N GLY A 44 -12.82 -6.96 -3.23
CA GLY A 44 -13.98 -6.59 -4.04
C GLY A 44 -14.01 -5.13 -4.46
N HIS A 45 -12.92 -4.38 -4.26
CA HIS A 45 -12.79 -3.02 -4.78
C HIS A 45 -13.03 -2.98 -6.31
N PRO A 46 -13.65 -1.91 -6.83
CA PRO A 46 -13.73 -1.70 -8.27
C PRO A 46 -12.38 -1.22 -8.84
N GLY A 47 -12.23 -1.33 -10.15
CA GLY A 47 -11.12 -0.73 -10.89
C GLY A 47 -9.80 -1.50 -10.79
N SER A 48 -8.70 -0.79 -11.05
CA SER A 48 -7.35 -1.34 -11.04
C SER A 48 -6.92 -1.76 -9.63
N HIS A 49 -6.12 -2.82 -9.56
CA HIS A 49 -5.41 -3.22 -8.35
C HIS A 49 -4.26 -2.26 -8.09
N ALA A 50 -3.87 -2.12 -6.82
CA ALA A 50 -2.81 -1.21 -6.43
C ALA A 50 -2.04 -1.74 -5.22
N ALA A 51 -0.73 -1.47 -5.20
CA ALA A 51 0.17 -1.78 -4.09
C ALA A 51 1.30 -0.76 -4.04
N LEU A 52 1.83 -0.52 -2.85
CA LEU A 52 2.98 0.35 -2.69
C LEU A 52 4.23 -0.38 -3.20
N GLY A 53 4.86 0.16 -4.24
CA GLY A 53 6.10 -0.40 -4.78
C GLY A 53 7.31 0.08 -4.00
N GLN A 54 7.41 1.40 -3.82
CA GLN A 54 8.47 2.04 -3.04
C GLN A 54 8.02 3.40 -2.52
N HIS A 55 8.65 3.89 -1.46
CA HIS A 55 8.50 5.27 -1.01
C HIS A 55 9.86 5.91 -0.80
N ALA A 56 9.98 7.18 -1.18
CA ALA A 56 11.17 7.99 -0.97
C ALA A 56 10.72 9.40 -0.58
N ASP A 57 11.23 9.90 0.54
CA ASP A 57 10.80 11.16 1.14
C ASP A 57 9.26 11.21 1.30
N ASP A 58 8.63 12.27 0.78
CA ASP A 58 7.17 12.47 0.80
C ASP A 58 6.45 11.90 -0.43
N CYS A 59 7.17 11.18 -1.29
CA CYS A 59 6.63 10.63 -2.54
C CYS A 59 6.51 9.11 -2.46
N MET A 60 5.32 8.59 -2.74
CA MET A 60 5.08 7.16 -2.86
C MET A 60 4.91 6.77 -4.32
N TRP A 61 5.56 5.69 -4.70
CA TRP A 61 5.45 5.09 -6.02
C TRP A 61 4.55 3.88 -5.95
N TRP A 62 3.32 4.06 -6.43
CA TRP A 62 2.29 3.03 -6.44
C TRP A 62 2.28 2.30 -7.76
N VAL A 63 2.21 0.98 -7.68
CA VAL A 63 2.04 0.11 -8.84
C VAL A 63 0.56 -0.14 -9.01
N HIS A 64 0.00 0.28 -10.13
CA HIS A 64 -1.38 0.02 -10.51
C HIS A 64 -1.43 -1.02 -11.62
N TRP A 65 -2.34 -1.98 -11.54
CA TRP A 65 -2.48 -2.98 -12.59
C TRP A 65 -3.90 -3.46 -12.83
N THR A 66 -4.09 -3.98 -14.04
CA THR A 66 -5.26 -4.71 -14.52
C THR A 66 -4.81 -6.07 -15.02
N LEU A 67 -5.71 -6.86 -15.62
CA LEU A 67 -5.34 -8.11 -16.26
C LEU A 67 -4.43 -7.94 -17.49
N SER A 68 -4.36 -6.74 -18.08
CA SER A 68 -3.67 -6.50 -19.37
C SER A 68 -2.55 -5.46 -19.32
N ALA A 69 -2.44 -4.69 -18.24
CA ALA A 69 -1.47 -3.60 -18.14
C ALA A 69 -1.10 -3.30 -16.69
N SER A 70 0.10 -2.74 -16.50
CA SER A 70 0.60 -2.28 -15.21
C SER A 70 1.42 -1.00 -15.37
N GLU A 71 1.27 -0.07 -14.45
CA GLU A 71 1.89 1.25 -14.46
C GLU A 71 2.42 1.61 -13.06
N ILE A 72 3.46 2.44 -13.00
CA ILE A 72 4.01 2.95 -11.75
C ILE A 72 3.83 4.47 -11.77
N ASN A 73 3.14 4.99 -10.76
CA ASN A 73 2.78 6.41 -10.71
C ASN A 73 3.06 6.99 -9.31
N PRO A 74 3.51 8.25 -9.22
CA PRO A 74 3.70 8.91 -7.95
C PRO A 74 2.36 9.38 -7.38
N TYR A 75 2.12 9.10 -6.11
CA TYR A 75 0.95 9.57 -5.36
C TYR A 75 1.33 10.12 -4.00
N LYS A 76 0.44 10.98 -3.48
CA LYS A 76 0.44 11.41 -2.09
C LYS A 76 -0.32 10.42 -1.23
N TRP A 77 -0.07 10.47 0.08
CA TRP A 77 -0.88 9.74 1.04
C TRP A 77 -2.31 10.25 1.06
N CYS A 78 -3.24 9.35 1.36
CA CYS A 78 -4.66 9.67 1.46
C CYS A 78 -4.88 10.81 2.47
N SER A 79 -5.59 11.87 2.06
CA SER A 79 -5.81 13.03 2.93
C SER A 79 -6.67 12.72 4.15
N ALA A 80 -7.35 11.57 4.18
CA ALA A 80 -8.04 11.06 5.35
C ALA A 80 -7.09 10.65 6.48
N GLN A 81 -5.79 10.88 6.32
CA GLN A 81 -4.80 10.68 7.37
C GLN A 81 -5.12 11.43 8.67
N HIS A 82 -5.74 12.63 8.67
CA HIS A 82 -6.26 13.29 9.89
C HIS A 82 -7.22 14.47 9.56
N PRO A 83 -8.35 14.64 10.25
CA PRO A 83 -9.04 15.93 10.33
C PRO A 83 -8.43 16.92 11.37
N ASP A 84 -7.61 16.47 12.31
CA ASP A 84 -7.38 17.25 13.55
C ASP A 84 -5.95 17.23 14.12
N GLY A 85 -4.94 16.80 13.35
CA GLY A 85 -3.53 17.14 13.60
C GLY A 85 -2.96 16.65 14.95
N LYS A 86 -3.58 15.64 15.57
CA LYS A 86 -3.00 14.94 16.72
C LYS A 86 -2.35 13.65 16.25
N ALA A 87 -1.02 13.63 16.32
CA ALA A 87 -0.14 12.55 15.88
C ALA A 87 -0.23 11.26 16.73
N GLU A 88 -1.35 11.00 17.40
CA GLU A 88 -1.52 9.87 18.34
C GLU A 88 -2.65 8.91 17.93
N ASP A 89 -3.38 9.19 16.85
CA ASP A 89 -4.42 8.27 16.39
C ASP A 89 -3.84 7.32 15.33
N ASP A 90 -3.67 6.05 15.72
CA ASP A 90 -3.30 4.88 14.88
C ASP A 90 -4.34 4.57 13.77
N ASN A 91 -5.09 5.58 13.34
CA ASN A 91 -6.23 5.54 12.42
C ASN A 91 -5.92 6.21 11.07
N ALA A 92 -4.67 6.60 10.83
CA ALA A 92 -4.23 7.20 9.57
C ALA A 92 -4.31 6.19 8.42
N CYS A 93 -4.99 6.56 7.33
CA CYS A 93 -5.03 5.76 6.12
C CYS A 93 -3.63 5.72 5.46
N VAL A 94 -3.14 4.51 5.18
CA VAL A 94 -1.82 4.26 4.58
C VAL A 94 -1.89 3.98 3.07
N LEU A 95 -3.00 4.32 2.43
CA LEU A 95 -3.16 4.15 0.98
C LEU A 95 -2.96 5.48 0.24
N TYR A 96 -2.86 5.42 -1.08
CA TYR A 96 -2.75 6.60 -1.94
C TYR A 96 -4.03 7.45 -1.94
N ASP A 97 -3.89 8.74 -2.22
CA ASP A 97 -5.02 9.66 -2.32
C ASP A 97 -6.01 9.27 -3.43
N GLY A 98 -7.30 9.21 -3.07
CA GLY A 98 -8.37 8.79 -3.97
C GLY A 98 -8.51 7.28 -4.18
N HIS A 99 -7.90 6.45 -3.33
CA HIS A 99 -8.07 4.99 -3.39
C HIS A 99 -9.54 4.55 -3.22
N PRO A 100 -9.98 3.47 -3.87
CA PRO A 100 -11.30 2.89 -3.64
C PRO A 100 -11.31 2.07 -2.33
N GLY A 101 -12.52 1.78 -1.86
CA GLY A 101 -12.74 0.95 -0.68
C GLY A 101 -12.64 1.71 0.65
N ARG A 102 -12.70 0.97 1.74
CA ARG A 102 -12.63 1.55 3.09
C ARG A 102 -11.26 2.15 3.38
N HIS A 103 -11.29 3.27 4.09
CA HIS A 103 -10.10 3.85 4.70
C HIS A 103 -9.89 3.09 6.02
N SER A 104 -9.15 1.99 5.97
CA SER A 104 -8.67 1.33 7.17
C SER A 104 -7.26 1.84 7.48
N SER A 105 -7.00 2.18 8.74
CA SER A 105 -5.63 2.07 9.23
C SER A 105 -5.20 0.61 9.16
N ALA A 106 -3.90 0.37 9.10
CA ALA A 106 -3.32 -0.94 9.36
C ALA A 106 -3.51 -1.38 10.84
N GLN A 107 -4.71 -1.21 11.41
CA GLN A 107 -5.11 -1.67 12.75
C GLN A 107 -5.42 -3.17 12.75
N LEU A 108 -4.47 -3.98 12.32
CA LEU A 108 -4.31 -5.33 12.87
C LEU A 108 -2.96 -5.51 13.58
N TYR A 109 -2.10 -4.48 13.63
CA TYR A 109 -0.85 -4.52 14.39
C TYR A 109 -0.92 -3.69 15.67
N TRP A 110 -1.73 -4.12 16.64
CA TRP A 110 -1.50 -3.99 18.10
C TRP A 110 -2.78 -4.41 18.84
N ASN A 111 -2.92 -5.70 19.15
CA ASN A 111 -3.82 -6.16 20.21
C ASN A 111 -3.41 -7.55 20.71
N GLU A 112 -2.13 -7.73 21.04
CA GLU A 112 -1.72 -8.76 22.00
C GLU A 112 -0.76 -8.07 22.99
N ASP A 113 -0.98 -8.26 24.29
CA ASP A 113 -0.23 -7.73 25.45
C ASP A 113 -0.70 -6.44 26.17
N ARG A 114 -2.01 -6.31 26.42
CA ARG A 114 -2.50 -5.59 27.63
C ARG A 114 -3.51 -6.39 28.45
N ALA A 115 -3.16 -7.64 28.79
CA ALA A 115 -3.83 -8.36 29.88
C ALA A 115 -2.85 -9.28 30.61
N ALA A 116 -2.11 -8.70 31.56
CA ALA A 116 -1.67 -9.38 32.78
C ALA A 116 -1.54 -8.32 33.90
#